data_AF-A0A644ZK07-F1
#
_entry.id   AF-A0A644ZK07-F1
#
_cell.length_a   1.000
_cell.length_b   1.000
_cell.length_c   1.000
_cell.angle_alpha   90.00
_cell.angle_beta   90.00
_cell.angle_gamma   90.00
#
_symmetry.space_group_name_H-M   'P 1'
#
loop_
_entity.id
_entity.type
_entity.pdbx_description
1 polymer ?
#
loop_
_entity_poly.entity_id
_entity_poly.type
_entity_poly.pdbx_seq_one_letter_code
_entity_poly.pdbx_strand_id
1 'polypeptide(L)'
;MAVIKANQENDIVLINAGSSAGREDFTSSVISELGDLVIHGVAIKPGKPVMLGVIHNKPIIGIPGYPVSAYFVMEEIAKRLILKYQGLEADELKKVEARLTRRCMSSLKYLEFVRVKLGYVGGSYVATPLTRGAGATMSLVNADGVLEIDQDVEGIEAGTTVQVKLLNNEENIKNTLISIGSHDPIIDIASDILHRRNKKYFLSSTNVGSTGGLMALKTGETHIAPTHLLDMETGEYNLSYLKKYLPGKNICLVKCVNRIQGFMVKKGNPKNINTFEDLTKQDVKFVNRQRGSGTRLLLDYNLNKLGIDPKNINGYFREEFNHLAVAAAVEAGDADAGLGVYSAATMMGLDFIPVCNEEYDLAIPEEYMDTEIIKEFIETIKSNEFKAKLDELGGYDYSDTGRIIYQRS
;
A
#
# COMPACT_ATOMS: atom_id res chain seq x y z
N MET A 1 0.41 33.40 28.00
CA MET A 1 1.82 33.61 28.41
C MET A 1 2.83 33.02 27.42
N ALA A 2 2.72 31.75 27.01
CA ALA A 2 3.69 31.14 26.08
C ALA A 2 3.80 31.86 24.71
N VAL A 3 2.66 32.20 24.08
CA VAL A 3 2.64 32.92 22.79
C VAL A 3 3.32 34.29 22.86
N ILE A 4 3.06 35.05 23.94
CA ILE A 4 3.67 36.37 24.17
C ILE A 4 5.20 36.24 24.27
N LYS A 5 5.68 35.29 25.08
CA LYS A 5 7.11 35.03 25.22
C LYS A 5 7.74 34.63 23.88
N ALA A 6 7.12 33.69 23.16
CA ALA A 6 7.61 33.25 21.86
C ALA A 6 7.69 34.40 20.84
N ASN A 7 6.69 35.28 20.81
CA ASN A 7 6.67 36.44 19.91
C ASN A 7 7.73 37.49 20.26
N GLN A 8 8.09 37.64 21.54
CA GLN A 8 9.16 38.55 21.97
C GLN A 8 10.54 38.01 21.59
N GLU A 9 10.76 36.71 21.76
CA GLU A 9 12.07 36.07 21.60
C GLU A 9 12.39 35.65 20.15
N ASN A 10 11.40 35.60 19.25
CA ASN A 10 11.56 35.05 17.89
C ASN A 10 10.95 35.97 16.82
N ASP A 11 11.30 35.76 15.56
CA ASP A 11 10.76 36.51 14.41
C ASP A 11 9.48 35.92 13.82
N ILE A 12 9.32 34.60 13.92
CA ILE A 12 8.15 33.84 13.46
C ILE A 12 7.79 32.85 14.56
N VAL A 13 6.50 32.74 14.87
CA VAL A 13 5.98 31.80 15.86
C VAL A 13 5.17 30.70 15.17
N LEU A 14 5.52 29.44 15.42
CA LEU A 14 4.76 28.28 14.95
C LEU A 14 4.09 27.59 16.15
N ILE A 15 2.77 27.45 16.12
CA ILE A 15 2.02 26.70 17.13
C ILE A 15 1.65 25.35 16.53
N ASN A 16 2.39 24.31 16.93
CA ASN A 16 2.09 22.94 16.52
C ASN A 16 0.80 22.43 17.19
N ALA A 17 -0.01 21.69 16.44
CA ALA A 17 -1.35 21.25 16.83
C ALA A 17 -2.31 22.38 17.28
N GLY A 18 -2.02 23.61 16.88
CA GLY A 18 -2.72 24.81 17.32
C GLY A 18 -3.92 25.21 16.48
N SER A 19 -4.38 24.42 15.51
CA SER A 19 -5.41 24.89 14.57
C SER A 19 -6.64 23.99 14.43
N SER A 20 -6.91 23.15 15.43
CA SER A 20 -7.99 22.15 15.36
C SER A 20 -9.37 22.78 15.54
N ALA A 21 -10.31 22.59 14.61
CA ALA A 21 -11.70 23.08 14.70
C ALA A 21 -12.58 22.45 15.81
N GLY A 22 -12.00 21.93 16.88
CA GLY A 22 -12.68 21.37 18.05
C GLY A 22 -13.14 22.44 19.06
N ARG A 23 -13.94 22.01 20.05
CA ARG A 23 -14.51 22.88 21.10
C ARG A 23 -13.46 23.58 22.01
N GLU A 24 -12.18 23.23 21.89
CA GLU A 24 -11.07 23.72 22.71
C GLU A 24 -10.00 24.47 21.88
N ASP A 25 -10.37 25.02 20.71
CA ASP A 25 -9.41 25.77 19.87
C ASP A 25 -9.15 27.20 20.38
N PHE A 26 -8.39 27.28 21.47
CA PHE A 26 -8.02 28.56 22.07
C PHE A 26 -7.05 29.37 21.22
N THR A 27 -6.38 28.76 20.25
CA THR A 27 -5.31 29.41 19.49
C THR A 27 -5.84 30.56 18.64
N SER A 28 -6.97 30.36 17.96
CA SER A 28 -7.62 31.42 17.17
C SER A 28 -7.94 32.64 18.04
N SER A 29 -8.52 32.40 19.22
CA SER A 29 -8.90 33.44 20.18
C SER A 29 -7.66 34.16 20.73
N VAL A 30 -6.61 33.42 21.08
CA VAL A 30 -5.34 33.99 21.57
C VAL A 30 -4.67 34.85 20.50
N ILE A 31 -4.66 34.42 19.24
CA ILE A 31 -4.12 35.23 18.13
C ILE A 31 -4.95 36.50 17.96
N SER A 32 -6.28 36.40 17.95
CA SER A 32 -7.18 37.57 17.82
C SER A 32 -7.12 38.54 19.01
N GLU A 33 -6.77 38.07 20.21
CA GLU A 33 -6.63 38.92 21.38
C GLU A 33 -5.27 39.66 21.41
N LEU A 34 -4.22 38.99 20.96
CA LEU A 34 -2.85 39.53 20.99
C LEU A 34 -2.45 40.27 19.71
N GLY A 35 -3.22 40.14 18.63
CA GLY A 35 -2.95 40.74 17.33
C GLY A 35 -4.06 40.42 16.33
N ASP A 36 -3.68 40.28 15.06
CA ASP A 36 -4.64 40.10 13.97
C ASP A 36 -4.64 38.65 13.46
N LEU A 37 -5.80 37.99 13.52
CA LEU A 37 -6.02 36.72 12.84
C LEU A 37 -6.42 37.00 11.38
N VAL A 38 -5.51 36.72 10.46
CA VAL A 38 -5.66 37.06 9.03
C VAL A 38 -6.40 35.96 8.27
N ILE A 39 -6.06 34.70 8.54
CA ILE A 39 -6.66 33.52 7.90
C ILE A 39 -7.03 32.51 8.97
N HIS A 40 -8.25 32.00 8.88
CA HIS A 40 -8.75 30.89 9.70
C HIS A 40 -9.23 29.77 8.79
N GLY A 41 -8.28 28.93 8.41
CA GLY A 41 -8.42 27.85 7.47
C GLY A 41 -8.24 28.26 6.01
N VAL A 42 -7.77 27.31 5.20
CA VAL A 42 -7.54 27.49 3.77
C VAL A 42 -8.18 26.36 2.97
N ALA A 43 -8.44 26.63 1.69
CA ALA A 43 -9.07 25.69 0.75
C ALA A 43 -8.07 24.64 0.22
N ILE A 44 -7.35 23.96 1.12
CA ILE A 44 -6.44 22.86 0.78
C ILE A 44 -6.80 21.57 1.52
N LYS A 45 -6.38 20.45 0.96
CA LYS A 45 -6.56 19.12 1.56
C LYS A 45 -5.33 18.26 1.32
N PRO A 46 -4.70 17.70 2.36
CA PRO A 46 -4.91 17.95 3.79
C PRO A 46 -4.29 19.31 4.21
N GLY A 47 -4.64 19.82 5.39
CA GLY A 47 -4.14 21.12 5.89
C GLY A 47 -5.17 22.23 6.06
N LYS A 48 -6.45 21.97 5.72
CA LYS A 48 -7.57 22.92 5.84
C LYS A 48 -7.55 23.81 7.10
N PRO A 49 -7.28 23.31 8.33
CA PRO A 49 -7.49 24.13 9.52
C PRO A 49 -6.46 25.23 9.77
N VAL A 50 -5.39 25.35 8.97
CA VAL A 50 -4.28 26.29 9.23
C VAL A 50 -4.74 27.70 9.60
N MET A 51 -4.08 28.30 10.59
CA MET A 51 -4.29 29.69 10.98
C MET A 51 -3.07 30.52 10.64
N LEU A 52 -3.29 31.73 10.14
CA LEU A 52 -2.23 32.71 9.92
C LEU A 52 -2.63 34.00 10.60
N GLY A 53 -1.75 34.56 11.41
CA GLY A 53 -1.95 35.83 12.07
C GLY A 53 -0.66 36.64 12.18
N VAL A 54 -0.80 37.82 12.75
CA VAL A 54 0.31 38.75 12.97
C VAL A 54 0.19 39.32 14.38
N ILE A 55 1.26 39.23 15.17
CA ILE A 55 1.36 39.80 16.52
C ILE A 55 2.58 40.72 16.57
N HIS A 56 2.40 42.00 16.85
CA HIS A 56 3.48 43.01 16.84
C HIS A 56 4.37 42.96 15.56
N ASN A 57 3.74 42.95 14.37
CA ASN A 57 4.39 42.83 13.06
C ASN A 57 5.17 41.52 12.81
N LYS A 58 5.00 40.50 13.66
CA LYS A 58 5.65 39.20 13.49
C LYS A 58 4.63 38.13 13.12
N PRO A 59 4.92 37.26 12.13
CA PRO A 59 3.99 36.21 11.73
C PRO A 59 3.81 35.14 12.81
N ILE A 60 2.57 34.67 12.97
CA ILE A 60 2.23 33.50 13.77
C ILE A 60 1.40 32.51 12.94
N ILE A 61 1.76 31.23 12.99
CA ILE A 61 1.11 30.16 12.22
C ILE A 61 0.58 29.07 13.16
N GLY A 62 -0.72 28.79 13.10
CA GLY A 62 -1.33 27.63 13.75
C GLY A 62 -1.30 26.41 12.82
N ILE A 63 -0.49 25.41 13.17
CA ILE A 63 -0.28 24.20 12.36
C ILE A 63 -1.24 23.09 12.82
N PRO A 64 -1.90 22.36 11.90
CA PRO A 64 -2.81 21.27 12.27
C PRO A 64 -2.10 20.14 13.02
N GLY A 65 -2.78 19.47 13.95
CA GLY A 65 -2.18 18.39 14.76
C GLY A 65 -1.97 17.07 14.01
N TYR A 66 -2.68 16.86 12.90
CA TYR A 66 -2.51 15.65 12.09
C TYR A 66 -1.20 15.71 11.28
N PRO A 67 -0.31 14.70 11.36
CA PRO A 67 1.03 14.76 10.76
C PRO A 67 1.06 15.10 9.28
N VAL A 68 0.13 14.53 8.50
CA VAL A 68 0.07 14.81 7.06
C VAL A 68 -0.40 16.23 6.78
N SER A 69 -1.36 16.73 7.57
CA SER A 69 -1.82 18.11 7.44
C SER A 69 -0.71 19.09 7.84
N ALA A 70 0.02 18.79 8.93
CA ALA A 70 1.16 19.56 9.38
C ALA A 70 2.25 19.63 8.29
N TYR A 71 2.60 18.50 7.67
CA TYR A 71 3.58 18.43 6.59
C TYR A 71 3.23 19.37 5.44
N PHE A 72 2.01 19.28 4.88
CA PHE A 72 1.63 20.13 3.75
C PHE A 72 1.51 21.61 4.12
N VAL A 73 1.07 21.93 5.33
CA VAL A 73 1.09 23.31 5.83
C VAL A 73 2.52 23.82 5.99
N MET A 74 3.43 22.98 6.47
CA MET A 74 4.85 23.33 6.59
C MET A 74 5.48 23.58 5.22
N GLU A 75 5.31 22.67 4.26
CA GLU A 75 5.93 22.79 2.93
C GLU A 75 5.30 23.92 2.09
N GLU A 76 3.97 23.99 2.01
CA GLU A 76 3.31 24.92 1.08
C GLU A 76 3.10 26.32 1.66
N ILE A 77 3.10 26.47 2.99
CA ILE A 77 2.83 27.77 3.65
C ILE A 77 4.01 28.23 4.48
N ALA A 78 4.38 27.49 5.53
CA ALA A 78 5.36 27.96 6.51
C ALA A 78 6.75 28.15 5.89
N LYS A 79 7.23 27.17 5.11
CA LYS A 79 8.53 27.22 4.44
C LYS A 79 8.63 28.40 3.48
N ARG A 80 7.61 28.62 2.64
CA ARG A 80 7.55 29.76 1.72
C ARG A 80 7.57 31.10 2.47
N LEU A 81 6.84 31.19 3.58
CA LEU A 81 6.83 32.38 4.43
C LEU A 81 8.22 32.64 5.02
N ILE A 82 8.86 31.61 5.60
CA ILE A 82 10.18 31.70 6.22
C ILE A 82 11.23 32.13 5.18
N LEU A 83 11.25 31.50 4.01
CA LEU A 83 12.18 31.86 2.94
C LEU A 83 11.98 33.31 2.49
N LYS A 84 10.73 33.73 2.26
CA LYS A 84 10.43 35.12 1.91
C LYS A 84 10.85 36.10 3.00
N TYR A 85 10.70 35.73 4.27
CA TYR A 85 11.16 36.54 5.41
C TYR A 85 12.68 36.69 5.45
N GLN A 86 13.42 35.72 4.91
CA GLN A 86 14.87 35.75 4.73
C GLN A 86 15.31 36.43 3.41
N GLY A 87 14.36 36.89 2.57
CA GLY A 87 14.66 37.41 1.24
C GLY A 87 15.04 36.34 0.21
N LEU A 88 14.69 35.08 0.48
CA LEU A 88 14.91 33.93 -0.40
C LEU A 88 13.62 33.54 -1.12
N GLU A 89 13.76 32.90 -2.27
CA GLU A 89 12.66 32.25 -2.99
C GLU A 89 12.64 30.74 -2.69
N ALA A 90 11.46 30.14 -2.80
CA ALA A 90 11.31 28.70 -2.65
C ALA A 90 11.60 28.00 -3.97
N ASP A 91 12.52 27.05 -3.96
CA ASP A 91 12.78 26.18 -5.12
C ASP A 91 11.49 25.43 -5.51
N GLU A 92 11.17 25.44 -6.79
CA GLU A 92 10.11 24.58 -7.30
C GLU A 92 10.60 23.13 -7.39
N LEU A 93 9.79 22.22 -6.83
CA LEU A 93 10.05 20.80 -6.99
C LEU A 93 9.98 20.41 -8.46
N LYS A 94 10.95 19.61 -8.90
CA LYS A 94 10.95 19.01 -10.24
C LYS A 94 9.64 18.27 -10.47
N LYS A 95 9.04 18.47 -11.64
CA LYS A 95 7.83 17.76 -12.07
C LYS A 95 8.15 16.70 -13.11
N VAL A 96 7.38 15.63 -13.11
CA VAL A 96 7.40 14.59 -14.15
C VAL A 96 5.98 14.31 -14.62
N GLU A 97 5.85 13.96 -15.90
CA GLU A 97 4.61 13.43 -16.45
C GLU A 97 4.51 11.94 -16.12
N ALA A 98 3.44 11.56 -15.43
CA ALA A 98 3.20 10.19 -15.03
C ALA A 98 1.77 9.76 -15.36
N ARG A 99 1.59 8.50 -15.77
CA ARG A 99 0.27 7.92 -16.01
C ARG A 99 -0.31 7.40 -14.71
N LEU A 100 -1.53 7.82 -14.37
CA LEU A 100 -2.20 7.42 -13.15
C LEU A 100 -2.68 5.95 -13.22
N THR A 101 -2.32 5.11 -12.25
CA THR A 101 -2.66 3.67 -12.26
C THR A 101 -4.07 3.36 -11.76
N ARG A 102 -4.69 4.29 -11.02
CA ARG A 102 -6.05 4.14 -10.49
C ARG A 102 -6.75 5.48 -10.37
N ARG A 103 -8.07 5.45 -10.51
CA ARG A 103 -8.92 6.63 -10.34
C ARG A 103 -8.64 7.31 -8.99
N CYS A 104 -8.50 8.62 -9.04
CA CYS A 104 -8.22 9.46 -7.90
C CYS A 104 -9.37 10.44 -7.71
N MET A 105 -10.35 10.07 -6.88
CA MET A 105 -11.49 10.95 -6.54
C MET A 105 -10.99 12.24 -5.88
N SER A 106 -11.71 13.33 -5.96
CA SER A 106 -11.43 14.54 -5.19
C SER A 106 -12.74 15.17 -4.77
N SER A 107 -12.68 16.05 -3.77
CA SER A 107 -13.83 16.85 -3.38
C SER A 107 -13.66 18.26 -3.94
N LEU A 108 -14.69 18.77 -4.61
CA LEU A 108 -14.75 20.18 -5.00
C LEU A 108 -14.45 21.09 -3.80
N LYS A 109 -13.99 22.31 -4.09
CA LYS A 109 -13.63 23.40 -3.15
C LYS A 109 -12.25 23.32 -2.53
N TYR A 110 -11.47 22.26 -2.77
CA TYR A 110 -10.16 22.10 -2.15
C TYR A 110 -9.09 21.76 -3.18
N LEU A 111 -7.96 22.46 -3.12
CA LEU A 111 -6.74 22.03 -3.78
C LEU A 111 -6.25 20.81 -3.01
N GLU A 112 -6.35 19.63 -3.62
CA GLU A 112 -6.02 18.37 -2.96
C GLU A 112 -4.60 17.92 -3.33
N PHE A 113 -3.74 17.78 -2.31
CA PHE A 113 -2.41 17.22 -2.43
C PHE A 113 -2.47 15.71 -2.19
N VAL A 114 -2.49 14.96 -3.29
CA VAL A 114 -2.51 13.50 -3.27
C VAL A 114 -1.09 12.97 -3.37
N ARG A 115 -0.63 12.34 -2.31
CA ARG A 115 0.65 11.62 -2.31
C ARG A 115 0.58 10.42 -3.24
N VAL A 116 1.63 10.21 -4.02
CA VAL A 116 1.73 9.10 -4.96
C VAL A 116 3.06 8.36 -4.78
N LYS A 117 3.03 7.06 -5.03
CA LYS A 117 4.22 6.26 -5.31
C LYS A 117 4.49 6.35 -6.81
N LEU A 118 5.74 6.61 -7.20
CA LEU A 118 6.14 6.66 -8.60
C LEU A 118 6.90 5.39 -8.97
N GLY A 119 6.82 5.05 -10.25
CA GLY A 119 7.65 4.03 -10.88
C GLY A 119 7.97 4.41 -12.30
N TYR A 120 9.05 3.86 -12.84
CA TYR A 120 9.43 4.05 -14.25
C TYR A 120 9.38 2.70 -14.96
N VAL A 121 8.32 2.46 -15.74
CA VAL A 121 8.00 1.17 -16.37
C VAL A 121 7.89 1.38 -17.87
N GLY A 122 8.58 0.55 -18.65
CA GLY A 122 8.51 0.60 -20.13
C GLY A 122 8.88 1.97 -20.73
N GLY A 123 9.79 2.72 -20.09
CA GLY A 123 10.19 4.05 -20.55
C GLY A 123 9.26 5.21 -20.17
N SER A 124 8.29 4.97 -19.28
CA SER A 124 7.33 5.99 -18.85
C SER A 124 7.12 5.97 -17.33
N TYR A 125 6.78 7.12 -16.75
CA TYR A 125 6.40 7.15 -15.34
C TYR A 125 4.96 6.69 -15.12
N VAL A 126 4.76 5.96 -14.04
CA VAL A 126 3.45 5.61 -13.51
C VAL A 126 3.28 6.14 -12.10
N ALA A 127 2.09 6.62 -11.78
CA ALA A 127 1.76 7.19 -10.49
C ALA A 127 0.62 6.40 -9.84
N THR A 128 0.91 5.80 -8.69
CA THR A 128 -0.10 5.13 -7.87
C THR A 128 -0.41 6.02 -6.67
N PRO A 129 -1.63 6.60 -6.57
CA PRO A 129 -2.08 7.28 -5.35
C PRO A 129 -1.85 6.42 -4.12
N LEU A 130 -1.44 7.01 -3.00
CA LEU A 130 -1.32 6.32 -1.72
C LEU A 130 -2.60 6.46 -0.89
N THR A 131 -2.67 5.73 0.24
CA THR A 131 -3.79 5.83 1.18
C THR A 131 -3.99 7.26 1.65
N ARG A 132 -5.25 7.70 1.70
CA ARG A 132 -5.63 9.06 2.07
C ARG A 132 -5.93 9.18 3.56
N GLY A 133 -6.07 10.43 4.01
CA GLY A 133 -6.39 10.77 5.38
C GLY A 133 -5.24 11.47 6.08
N ALA A 134 -5.60 12.40 6.96
CA ALA A 134 -4.65 13.25 7.65
C ALA A 134 -3.76 12.49 8.65
N GLY A 135 -4.22 11.32 9.14
CA GLY A 135 -3.47 10.43 10.03
C GLY A 135 -2.64 9.36 9.33
N ALA A 136 -2.64 9.30 7.99
CA ALA A 136 -1.92 8.27 7.24
C ALA A 136 -0.42 8.58 7.14
N THR A 137 0.31 8.57 8.26
CA THR A 137 1.73 8.98 8.31
C THR A 137 2.63 8.15 7.39
N MET A 138 2.41 6.83 7.29
CA MET A 138 3.22 5.96 6.41
C MET A 138 3.13 6.35 4.94
N SER A 139 2.04 6.98 4.51
CA SER A 139 1.96 7.49 3.13
C SER A 139 2.82 8.72 2.87
N LEU A 140 3.36 9.42 3.87
CA LEU A 140 4.44 10.39 3.66
C LEU A 140 5.78 9.69 3.44
N VAL A 141 6.08 8.69 4.26
CA VAL A 141 7.33 7.91 4.16
C VAL A 141 7.44 7.20 2.81
N ASN A 142 6.31 6.68 2.31
CA ASN A 142 6.28 5.92 1.07
C ASN A 142 6.10 6.78 -0.19
N ALA A 143 5.83 8.08 -0.07
CA ALA A 143 5.57 8.95 -1.22
C ALA A 143 6.85 9.27 -1.98
N ASP A 144 6.81 9.12 -3.30
CA ASP A 144 7.86 9.62 -4.18
C ASP A 144 7.49 10.96 -4.82
N GLY A 145 6.21 11.32 -4.76
CA GLY A 145 5.72 12.57 -5.30
C GLY A 145 4.34 12.98 -4.79
N VAL A 146 3.93 14.17 -5.21
CA VAL A 146 2.62 14.78 -4.93
C VAL A 146 1.95 15.14 -6.26
N LEU A 147 0.75 14.60 -6.43
CA LEU A 147 -0.21 15.01 -7.44
C LEU A 147 -1.10 16.11 -6.85
N GLU A 148 -1.24 17.22 -7.56
CA GLU A 148 -2.14 18.31 -7.20
C GLU A 148 -3.42 18.19 -8.01
N ILE A 149 -4.57 18.23 -7.33
CA ILE A 149 -5.88 18.21 -7.97
C ILE A 149 -6.55 19.54 -7.65
N ASP A 150 -6.89 20.28 -8.71
CA ASP A 150 -7.49 21.61 -8.60
C ASP A 150 -8.88 21.61 -7.95
N GLN A 151 -9.28 22.77 -7.42
CA GLN A 151 -10.50 22.94 -6.61
C GLN A 151 -11.80 22.66 -7.35
N ASP A 152 -11.79 22.75 -8.67
CA ASP A 152 -12.91 22.55 -9.59
C ASP A 152 -12.94 21.13 -10.20
N VAL A 153 -12.00 20.25 -9.81
CA VAL A 153 -11.88 18.89 -10.32
C VAL A 153 -12.36 17.87 -9.29
N GLU A 154 -13.38 17.08 -9.65
CA GLU A 154 -13.94 16.00 -8.79
C GLU A 154 -13.09 14.73 -8.75
N GLY A 155 -11.99 14.71 -9.49
CA GLY A 155 -11.06 13.61 -9.54
C GLY A 155 -10.49 13.40 -10.93
N ILE A 156 -9.55 12.45 -11.01
CA ILE A 156 -8.83 12.12 -12.24
C ILE A 156 -8.99 10.62 -12.49
N GLU A 157 -9.33 10.25 -13.72
CA GLU A 157 -9.53 8.85 -14.11
C GLU A 157 -8.20 8.09 -14.23
N ALA A 158 -8.27 6.76 -14.11
CA ALA A 158 -7.12 5.90 -14.36
C ALA A 158 -6.68 6.02 -15.83
N GLY A 159 -5.37 5.94 -16.08
CA GLY A 159 -4.79 6.09 -17.42
C GLY A 159 -4.54 7.54 -17.86
N THR A 160 -5.05 8.54 -17.14
CA THR A 160 -4.75 9.95 -17.42
C THR A 160 -3.29 10.28 -17.10
N THR A 161 -2.63 11.01 -17.99
CA THR A 161 -1.30 11.60 -17.73
C THR A 161 -1.44 12.82 -16.84
N VAL A 162 -0.71 12.85 -15.74
CA VAL A 162 -0.73 13.93 -14.75
C VAL A 162 0.67 14.44 -14.46
N GLN A 163 0.77 15.70 -14.02
CA GLN A 163 2.00 16.29 -13.54
C GLN A 163 2.18 15.95 -12.05
N VAL A 164 3.31 15.34 -11.70
CA VAL A 164 3.63 14.97 -10.32
C VAL A 164 4.89 15.70 -9.88
N LYS A 165 4.80 16.42 -8.75
CA LYS A 165 5.96 17.03 -8.09
C LYS A 165 6.76 15.95 -7.37
N LEU A 166 8.05 15.84 -7.64
CA LEU A 166 8.93 14.84 -7.03
C LEU A 166 9.24 15.23 -5.57
N LEU A 167 9.05 14.27 -4.66
CA LEU A 167 9.52 14.32 -3.28
C LEU A 167 10.78 13.47 -3.05
N ASN A 168 11.02 12.49 -3.93
CA ASN A 168 12.17 11.60 -3.88
C ASN A 168 13.11 11.85 -5.07
N ASN A 169 14.33 11.34 -4.99
CA ASN A 169 15.28 11.39 -6.08
C ASN A 169 14.77 10.59 -7.28
N GLU A 170 14.83 11.18 -8.48
CA GLU A 170 14.37 10.57 -9.73
C GLU A 170 15.10 9.25 -10.04
N GLU A 171 16.38 9.15 -9.72
CA GLU A 171 17.18 7.94 -9.94
C GLU A 171 16.71 6.79 -9.05
N ASN A 172 16.29 7.07 -7.81
CA ASN A 172 15.70 6.05 -6.93
C ASN A 172 14.38 5.53 -7.53
N ILE A 173 13.56 6.43 -8.07
CA ILE A 173 12.29 6.06 -8.73
C ILE A 173 12.55 5.17 -9.95
N LYS A 174 13.54 5.51 -10.79
CA LYS A 174 13.93 4.69 -11.95
C LYS A 174 14.50 3.33 -11.56
N ASN A 175 15.17 3.25 -10.43
CA ASN A 175 15.71 2.01 -9.87
C ASN A 175 14.74 1.28 -8.93
N THR A 176 13.44 1.60 -8.99
CA THR A 176 12.41 0.92 -8.20
C THR A 176 11.69 -0.15 -9.03
N LEU A 177 11.73 -1.40 -8.56
CA LEU A 177 10.98 -2.51 -9.11
C LEU A 177 9.51 -2.40 -8.69
N ILE A 178 8.66 -2.00 -9.63
CA ILE A 178 7.22 -1.98 -9.44
C ILE A 178 6.62 -3.39 -9.55
N SER A 179 6.13 -3.90 -8.41
CA SER A 179 5.41 -5.17 -8.26
C SER A 179 3.94 -4.90 -7.95
N ILE A 180 3.03 -5.31 -8.84
CA ILE A 180 1.58 -5.13 -8.65
C ILE A 180 0.91 -6.48 -8.82
N GLY A 181 0.25 -7.00 -7.78
CA GLY A 181 -0.42 -8.28 -7.87
C GLY A 181 -0.91 -8.83 -6.55
N SER A 182 -0.81 -10.15 -6.40
CA SER A 182 -1.13 -10.81 -5.14
C SER A 182 -0.06 -10.54 -4.09
N HIS A 183 -0.47 -10.65 -2.83
CA HIS A 183 0.41 -10.43 -1.69
C HIS A 183 0.91 -11.76 -1.16
N ASP A 184 2.20 -11.80 -0.83
CA ASP A 184 2.81 -12.80 0.03
C ASP A 184 3.92 -12.11 0.84
N PRO A 185 4.07 -12.41 2.15
CA PRO A 185 5.13 -11.83 2.97
C PRO A 185 6.55 -11.99 2.40
N ILE A 186 6.79 -13.02 1.57
CA ILE A 186 8.10 -13.23 0.93
C ILE A 186 8.47 -12.09 -0.03
N ILE A 187 7.50 -11.34 -0.58
CA ILE A 187 7.82 -10.19 -1.46
C ILE A 187 8.43 -9.04 -0.66
N ASP A 188 7.97 -8.82 0.57
CA ASP A 188 8.53 -7.80 1.46
C ASP A 188 9.93 -8.20 1.95
N ILE A 189 10.13 -9.50 2.23
CA ILE A 189 11.44 -10.07 2.55
C ILE A 189 12.39 -9.94 1.37
N ALA A 190 11.94 -10.28 0.16
CA ALA A 190 12.73 -10.11 -1.05
C ALA A 190 13.08 -8.63 -1.30
N SER A 191 12.16 -7.70 -1.02
CA SER A 191 12.41 -6.26 -1.09
C SER A 191 13.54 -5.81 -0.17
N ASP A 192 13.51 -6.25 1.10
CA ASP A 192 14.56 -5.93 2.07
C ASP A 192 15.92 -6.52 1.65
N ILE A 193 15.96 -7.79 1.28
CA ILE A 193 17.19 -8.46 0.84
C ILE A 193 17.73 -7.81 -0.43
N LEU A 194 16.88 -7.50 -1.42
CA LEU A 194 17.26 -6.82 -2.67
C LEU A 194 18.00 -5.51 -2.36
N HIS A 195 17.39 -4.65 -1.54
CA HIS A 195 17.97 -3.35 -1.21
C HIS A 195 19.25 -3.46 -0.35
N ARG A 196 19.37 -4.50 0.50
CA ARG A 196 20.59 -4.74 1.28
C ARG A 196 21.74 -5.26 0.41
N ARG A 197 21.45 -6.17 -0.53
CA ARG A 197 22.42 -6.69 -1.49
C ARG A 197 22.90 -5.61 -2.44
N ASN A 198 21.98 -4.78 -2.92
CA ASN A 198 22.28 -3.73 -3.87
C ASN A 198 21.50 -2.45 -3.52
N LYS A 199 22.19 -1.50 -2.89
CA LYS A 199 21.61 -0.22 -2.43
C LYS A 199 21.04 0.65 -3.55
N LYS A 200 21.35 0.34 -4.81
CA LYS A 200 20.78 0.98 -5.98
C LYS A 200 19.31 0.66 -6.15
N TYR A 201 18.90 -0.58 -5.88
CA TYR A 201 17.56 -1.06 -6.21
C TYR A 201 16.61 -1.02 -5.03
N PHE A 202 15.36 -0.70 -5.33
CA PHE A 202 14.24 -0.71 -4.40
C PHE A 202 13.13 -1.58 -4.98
N LEU A 203 12.20 -2.02 -4.14
CA LEU A 203 10.97 -2.67 -4.61
C LEU A 203 9.78 -1.93 -4.01
N SER A 204 8.75 -1.73 -4.83
CA SER A 204 7.46 -1.22 -4.39
C SER A 204 6.38 -2.22 -4.72
N SER A 205 5.75 -2.78 -3.68
CA SER A 205 4.67 -3.76 -3.81
C SER A 205 3.30 -3.09 -3.63
N THR A 206 2.37 -3.35 -4.55
CA THR A 206 0.96 -2.94 -4.44
C THR A 206 0.03 -4.14 -4.55
N ASN A 207 -0.81 -4.32 -3.55
CA ASN A 207 -1.65 -5.51 -3.40
C ASN A 207 -3.04 -5.28 -4.01
N VAL A 208 -3.26 -5.79 -5.22
CA VAL A 208 -4.54 -5.71 -5.95
C VAL A 208 -5.10 -7.09 -6.30
N GLY A 209 -4.47 -8.16 -5.82
CA GLY A 209 -4.79 -9.54 -6.19
C GLY A 209 -4.22 -9.91 -7.56
N SER A 210 -4.23 -11.21 -7.87
CA SER A 210 -3.59 -11.73 -9.09
C SER A 210 -4.20 -11.17 -10.37
N THR A 211 -5.54 -11.11 -10.47
CA THR A 211 -6.20 -10.55 -11.65
C THR A 211 -5.87 -9.07 -11.83
N GLY A 212 -5.82 -8.29 -10.76
CA GLY A 212 -5.39 -6.89 -10.80
C GLY A 212 -3.95 -6.74 -11.30
N GLY A 213 -3.04 -7.62 -10.88
CA GLY A 213 -1.67 -7.66 -11.37
C GLY A 213 -1.56 -7.98 -12.86
N LEU A 214 -2.35 -8.95 -13.35
CA LEU A 214 -2.42 -9.22 -14.79
C LEU A 214 -2.96 -8.02 -15.58
N MET A 215 -3.94 -7.28 -15.06
CA MET A 215 -4.42 -6.05 -15.70
C MET A 215 -3.35 -4.94 -15.70
N ALA A 216 -2.58 -4.80 -14.63
CA ALA A 216 -1.46 -3.86 -14.57
C ALA A 216 -0.36 -4.19 -15.60
N LEU A 217 -0.07 -5.49 -15.83
CA LEU A 217 0.81 -5.91 -16.93
C LEU A 217 0.22 -5.57 -18.30
N LYS A 218 -1.09 -5.70 -18.46
CA LYS A 218 -1.80 -5.37 -19.70
C LYS A 218 -1.63 -3.90 -20.05
N THR A 219 -1.80 -3.01 -19.08
CA THR A 219 -1.67 -1.55 -19.26
C THR A 219 -0.22 -1.06 -19.22
N GLY A 220 0.73 -1.88 -18.74
CA GLY A 220 2.15 -1.54 -18.67
C GLY A 220 2.48 -0.68 -17.43
N GLU A 221 1.85 -0.99 -16.30
CA GLU A 221 1.99 -0.26 -15.03
C GLU A 221 2.95 -0.93 -14.04
N THR A 222 3.43 -2.13 -14.35
CA THR A 222 4.27 -2.92 -13.43
C THR A 222 5.29 -3.73 -14.21
N HIS A 223 6.43 -4.00 -13.58
CA HIS A 223 7.44 -4.90 -14.12
C HIS A 223 7.11 -6.37 -13.86
N ILE A 224 6.56 -6.66 -12.67
CA ILE A 224 6.25 -8.02 -12.23
C ILE A 224 4.86 -8.08 -11.61
N ALA A 225 4.12 -9.15 -11.88
CA ALA A 225 2.85 -9.42 -11.22
C ALA A 225 2.88 -10.77 -10.52
N PRO A 226 2.98 -10.78 -9.17
CA PRO A 226 2.81 -12.00 -8.41
C PRO A 226 1.37 -12.57 -8.56
N THR A 227 1.25 -13.84 -8.90
CA THR A 227 -0.01 -14.48 -9.31
C THR A 227 -0.17 -15.91 -8.79
N HIS A 228 -1.42 -16.30 -8.52
CA HIS A 228 -1.80 -17.64 -8.04
C HIS A 228 -3.25 -17.99 -8.44
N LEU A 229 -3.54 -17.94 -9.74
CA LEU A 229 -4.90 -18.19 -10.25
C LEU A 229 -5.08 -19.65 -10.65
N LEU A 230 -5.85 -20.41 -9.87
CA LEU A 230 -6.19 -21.81 -10.17
C LEU A 230 -7.27 -21.90 -11.24
N ASP A 231 -7.00 -22.69 -12.28
CA ASP A 231 -8.01 -23.16 -13.21
C ASP A 231 -8.68 -24.42 -12.64
N MET A 232 -9.98 -24.34 -12.34
CA MET A 232 -10.69 -25.45 -11.69
C MET A 232 -11.00 -26.60 -12.64
N GLU A 233 -10.94 -26.37 -13.96
CA GLU A 233 -11.19 -27.40 -14.97
C GLU A 233 -9.93 -28.21 -15.24
N THR A 234 -8.78 -27.54 -15.34
CA THR A 234 -7.50 -28.20 -15.66
C THR A 234 -6.67 -28.54 -14.43
N GLY A 235 -6.89 -27.85 -13.30
CA GLY A 235 -6.04 -27.93 -12.10
C GLY A 235 -4.72 -27.17 -12.23
N GLU A 236 -4.46 -26.50 -13.36
CA GLU A 236 -3.22 -25.74 -13.58
C GLU A 236 -3.33 -24.33 -13.01
N TYR A 237 -2.21 -23.83 -12.48
CA TYR A 237 -2.10 -22.44 -12.03
C TYR A 237 -1.62 -21.51 -13.15
N ASN A 238 -2.14 -20.29 -13.14
CA ASN A 238 -1.69 -19.10 -13.88
C ASN A 238 -1.82 -19.14 -15.42
N LEU A 239 -1.48 -20.24 -16.09
CA LEU A 239 -1.33 -20.31 -17.55
C LEU A 239 -2.61 -19.96 -18.34
N SER A 240 -3.76 -20.50 -17.95
CA SER A 240 -5.03 -20.21 -18.65
C SER A 240 -5.42 -18.73 -18.52
N TYR A 241 -5.17 -18.14 -17.36
CA TYR A 241 -5.45 -16.72 -17.10
C TYR A 241 -4.48 -15.78 -17.80
N LEU A 242 -3.20 -16.14 -17.92
CA LEU A 242 -2.25 -15.39 -18.75
C LEU A 242 -2.72 -15.36 -20.21
N LYS A 243 -3.10 -16.51 -20.78
CA LYS A 243 -3.63 -16.59 -22.14
C LYS A 243 -4.91 -15.77 -22.32
N LYS A 244 -5.80 -15.79 -21.32
CA LYS A 244 -7.08 -15.08 -21.34
C LYS A 244 -6.93 -13.56 -21.22
N TYR A 245 -6.13 -13.08 -20.28
CA TYR A 245 -6.07 -11.65 -19.93
C TYR A 245 -4.97 -10.88 -20.65
N LEU A 246 -3.92 -11.56 -21.09
CA LEU A 246 -2.77 -10.97 -21.79
C LEU A 246 -2.61 -11.57 -23.20
N PRO A 247 -3.67 -11.56 -24.04
CA PRO A 247 -3.54 -12.06 -25.41
C PRO A 247 -2.56 -11.18 -26.19
N GLY A 248 -1.58 -11.81 -26.85
CA GLY A 248 -0.60 -11.12 -27.69
C GLY A 248 0.55 -10.42 -26.95
N LYS A 249 0.65 -10.55 -25.62
CA LYS A 249 1.85 -10.15 -24.88
C LYS A 249 2.76 -11.34 -24.61
N ASN A 250 4.07 -11.14 -24.76
CA ASN A 250 5.07 -12.12 -24.39
C ASN A 250 5.35 -11.99 -22.89
N ILE A 251 4.89 -12.99 -22.14
CA ILE A 251 5.05 -13.06 -20.69
C ILE A 251 5.86 -14.31 -20.37
N CYS A 252 6.90 -14.13 -19.58
CA CYS A 252 7.62 -15.19 -18.88
C CYS A 252 6.94 -15.42 -17.54
N LEU A 253 6.59 -16.68 -17.25
CA LEU A 253 6.17 -17.09 -15.91
C LEU A 253 7.39 -17.67 -15.19
N VAL A 254 7.80 -17.01 -14.12
CA VAL A 254 8.91 -17.43 -13.28
C VAL A 254 8.35 -18.06 -12.01
N LYS A 255 8.73 -19.30 -11.73
CA LYS A 255 8.35 -20.00 -10.50
C LYS A 255 8.88 -19.22 -9.30
N CYS A 256 8.03 -18.88 -8.34
CA CYS A 256 8.49 -18.26 -7.10
C CYS A 256 8.47 -19.28 -5.97
N VAL A 257 7.31 -19.70 -5.47
CA VAL A 257 7.21 -20.73 -4.44
C VAL A 257 5.92 -21.53 -4.60
N ASN A 258 5.92 -22.76 -4.09
CA ASN A 258 4.68 -23.40 -3.66
C ASN A 258 4.45 -23.05 -2.19
N ARG A 259 3.21 -22.78 -1.81
CA ARG A 259 2.86 -22.44 -0.42
C ARG A 259 1.63 -23.21 0.04
N ILE A 260 1.50 -23.40 1.35
CA ILE A 260 0.37 -24.10 1.94
C ILE A 260 -0.71 -23.09 2.37
N GLN A 261 -1.93 -23.27 1.90
CA GLN A 261 -3.12 -22.60 2.44
C GLN A 261 -3.90 -23.51 3.38
N GLY A 262 -4.55 -22.89 4.36
CA GLY A 262 -5.23 -23.61 5.44
C GLY A 262 -5.90 -22.71 6.46
N PHE A 263 -6.58 -23.34 7.42
CA PHE A 263 -7.20 -22.63 8.53
C PHE A 263 -6.13 -22.24 9.55
N MET A 264 -6.09 -20.95 9.88
CA MET A 264 -5.34 -20.42 10.99
C MET A 264 -6.25 -20.39 12.19
N VAL A 265 -5.87 -21.07 13.27
CA VAL A 265 -6.66 -21.22 14.50
C VAL A 265 -5.80 -20.94 15.72
N LYS A 266 -6.44 -20.65 16.85
CA LYS A 266 -5.72 -20.51 18.13
C LYS A 266 -4.97 -21.80 18.50
N LYS A 267 -3.86 -21.64 19.24
CA LYS A 267 -3.08 -22.77 19.77
C LYS A 267 -3.96 -23.80 20.47
N GLY A 268 -3.73 -25.07 20.16
CA GLY A 268 -4.50 -26.20 20.64
C GLY A 268 -5.83 -26.42 19.93
N ASN A 269 -6.18 -25.62 18.90
CA ASN A 269 -7.42 -25.70 18.13
C ASN A 269 -8.67 -25.87 19.04
N PRO A 270 -8.98 -24.91 19.93
CA PRO A 270 -9.98 -25.08 20.99
C PRO A 270 -11.41 -25.34 20.47
N LYS A 271 -11.68 -25.00 19.21
CA LYS A 271 -12.97 -25.21 18.54
C LYS A 271 -13.01 -26.48 17.67
N ASN A 272 -11.93 -27.27 17.65
CA ASN A 272 -11.78 -28.48 16.85
C ASN A 272 -12.17 -28.25 15.38
N ILE A 273 -11.62 -27.20 14.77
CA ILE A 273 -11.86 -26.85 13.37
C ILE A 273 -10.87 -27.63 12.52
N ASN A 274 -11.36 -28.54 11.68
CA ASN A 274 -10.54 -29.37 10.80
C ASN A 274 -11.03 -29.34 9.34
N THR A 275 -12.29 -28.98 9.13
CA THR A 275 -12.99 -29.02 7.84
C THR A 275 -13.78 -27.73 7.61
N PHE A 276 -14.27 -27.52 6.39
CA PHE A 276 -15.10 -26.35 6.06
C PHE A 276 -16.47 -26.41 6.76
N GLU A 277 -16.99 -27.61 6.98
CA GLU A 277 -18.24 -27.88 7.69
C GLU A 277 -18.17 -27.39 9.14
N ASP A 278 -16.99 -27.48 9.78
CA ASP A 278 -16.78 -27.02 11.16
C ASP A 278 -17.02 -25.51 11.33
N LEU A 279 -16.92 -24.72 10.25
CA LEU A 279 -17.19 -23.28 10.27
C LEU A 279 -18.68 -22.96 10.48
N THR A 280 -19.57 -23.94 10.30
CA THR A 280 -21.02 -23.78 10.51
C THR A 280 -21.47 -24.01 11.96
N LYS A 281 -20.55 -24.43 12.84
CA LYS A 281 -20.82 -24.58 14.27
C LYS A 281 -21.19 -23.22 14.87
N GLN A 282 -22.27 -23.17 15.66
CA GLN A 282 -22.81 -21.91 16.19
C GLN A 282 -21.83 -21.15 17.10
N ASP A 283 -20.90 -21.86 17.74
CA ASP A 283 -19.91 -21.30 18.67
C ASP A 283 -18.57 -20.94 18.01
N VAL A 284 -18.46 -21.07 16.68
CA VAL A 284 -17.27 -20.69 15.89
C VAL A 284 -17.48 -19.32 15.25
N LYS A 285 -16.53 -18.42 15.45
CA LYS A 285 -16.45 -17.13 14.75
C LYS A 285 -15.38 -17.19 13.67
N PHE A 286 -15.75 -16.83 12.45
CA PHE A 286 -14.84 -16.78 11.32
C PHE A 286 -14.50 -15.35 10.91
N VAL A 287 -13.30 -15.14 10.37
CA VAL A 287 -12.90 -13.92 9.69
C VAL A 287 -12.30 -14.24 8.33
N ASN A 288 -12.69 -13.47 7.32
CA ASN A 288 -12.41 -13.77 5.92
C ASN A 288 -11.35 -12.83 5.34
N ARG A 289 -10.79 -13.21 4.17
CA ARG A 289 -10.06 -12.27 3.31
C ARG A 289 -11.06 -11.46 2.48
N GLN A 290 -10.63 -10.28 1.99
CA GLN A 290 -11.46 -9.45 1.12
C GLN A 290 -11.96 -10.20 -0.11
N ARG A 291 -13.16 -9.84 -0.59
CA ARG A 291 -13.72 -10.35 -1.85
C ARG A 291 -12.75 -10.18 -3.01
N GLY A 292 -12.70 -11.19 -3.87
CA GLY A 292 -11.80 -11.23 -5.03
C GLY A 292 -10.37 -11.69 -4.72
N SER A 293 -10.02 -11.95 -3.46
CA SER A 293 -8.75 -12.63 -3.14
C SER A 293 -8.81 -14.11 -3.49
N GLY A 294 -7.68 -14.72 -3.87
CA GLY A 294 -7.61 -16.15 -4.19
C GLY A 294 -8.04 -17.05 -3.03
N THR A 295 -7.70 -16.66 -1.79
CA THR A 295 -8.16 -17.36 -0.57
C THR A 295 -9.68 -17.29 -0.40
N ARG A 296 -10.32 -16.15 -0.74
CA ARG A 296 -11.78 -16.03 -0.71
C ARG A 296 -12.42 -16.92 -1.79
N LEU A 297 -11.85 -16.96 -2.99
CA LEU A 297 -12.31 -17.86 -4.05
C LEU A 297 -12.19 -19.33 -3.65
N LEU A 298 -11.07 -19.71 -3.00
CA LEU A 298 -10.86 -21.06 -2.48
C LEU A 298 -11.93 -21.44 -1.44
N LEU A 299 -12.22 -20.55 -0.49
CA LEU A 299 -13.28 -20.76 0.50
C LEU A 299 -14.63 -20.96 -0.22
N ASP A 300 -15.02 -20.00 -1.06
CA ASP A 300 -16.34 -19.99 -1.70
C ASP A 300 -16.54 -21.22 -2.61
N TYR A 301 -15.48 -21.68 -3.30
CA TYR A 301 -15.50 -22.92 -4.06
C TYR A 301 -15.77 -24.15 -3.18
N ASN A 302 -15.05 -24.28 -2.06
CA ASN A 302 -15.23 -25.42 -1.16
C ASN A 302 -16.61 -25.40 -0.49
N LEU A 303 -17.10 -24.22 -0.08
CA LEU A 303 -18.46 -24.08 0.45
C LEU A 303 -19.52 -24.49 -0.59
N ASN A 304 -19.36 -24.06 -1.84
CA ASN A 304 -20.28 -24.43 -2.92
C ASN A 304 -20.27 -25.94 -3.18
N LYS A 305 -19.08 -26.54 -3.27
CA LYS A 305 -18.90 -27.99 -3.45
C LYS A 305 -19.55 -28.82 -2.35
N LEU A 306 -19.55 -28.29 -1.12
CA LEU A 306 -20.15 -28.93 0.07
C LEU A 306 -21.63 -28.56 0.29
N GLY A 307 -22.20 -27.67 -0.54
CA GLY A 307 -23.58 -27.20 -0.39
C GLY A 307 -23.82 -26.34 0.87
N ILE A 308 -22.77 -25.70 1.40
CA ILE A 308 -22.85 -24.85 2.60
C ILE A 308 -23.25 -23.43 2.19
N ASP A 309 -24.39 -22.93 2.69
CA ASP A 309 -24.76 -21.51 2.54
C ASP A 309 -23.82 -20.64 3.41
N PRO A 310 -23.10 -19.66 2.82
CA PRO A 310 -22.24 -18.76 3.59
C PRO A 310 -22.91 -18.02 4.75
N LYS A 311 -24.24 -17.82 4.70
CA LYS A 311 -24.99 -17.20 5.79
C LYS A 311 -25.00 -18.04 7.07
N ASN A 312 -24.71 -19.33 6.96
CA ASN A 312 -24.61 -20.23 8.11
C ASN A 312 -23.26 -20.14 8.83
N ILE A 313 -22.30 -19.37 8.29
CA ILE A 313 -20.99 -19.16 8.91
C ILE A 313 -21.00 -17.81 9.64
N ASN A 314 -20.88 -17.86 10.96
CA ASN A 314 -20.83 -16.66 11.79
C ASN A 314 -19.55 -15.86 11.50
N GLY A 315 -19.71 -14.64 11.01
CA GLY A 315 -18.60 -13.77 10.63
C GLY A 315 -18.12 -13.91 9.18
N TYR A 316 -18.82 -14.66 8.32
CA TYR A 316 -18.46 -14.81 6.90
C TYR A 316 -18.22 -13.48 6.15
N PHE A 317 -18.97 -12.43 6.50
CA PHE A 317 -18.88 -11.10 5.91
C PHE A 317 -17.87 -10.17 6.60
N ARG A 318 -17.20 -10.61 7.67
CA ARG A 318 -16.07 -9.88 8.26
C ARG A 318 -14.85 -10.14 7.39
N GLU A 319 -14.22 -9.08 6.90
CA GLU A 319 -13.16 -9.16 5.91
C GLU A 319 -11.92 -8.41 6.39
N GLU A 320 -10.75 -8.99 6.10
CA GLU A 320 -9.43 -8.43 6.36
C GLU A 320 -8.59 -8.37 5.08
N PHE A 321 -7.72 -7.36 5.00
CA PHE A 321 -7.07 -6.95 3.75
C PHE A 321 -5.72 -7.62 3.47
N ASN A 322 -5.12 -8.30 4.44
CA ASN A 322 -3.93 -9.14 4.24
C ASN A 322 -3.98 -10.40 5.14
N HIS A 323 -3.11 -11.38 4.87
CA HIS A 323 -3.09 -12.63 5.64
C HIS A 323 -2.71 -12.41 7.12
N LEU A 324 -1.82 -11.46 7.39
CA LEU A 324 -1.41 -11.11 8.75
C LEU A 324 -2.55 -10.48 9.56
N ALA A 325 -3.43 -9.69 8.94
CA ALA A 325 -4.60 -9.11 9.60
C ALA A 325 -5.64 -10.17 9.96
N VAL A 326 -5.87 -11.16 9.08
CA VAL A 326 -6.68 -12.35 9.41
C VAL A 326 -6.06 -13.09 10.59
N ALA A 327 -4.75 -13.36 10.55
CA ALA A 327 -4.05 -14.06 11.62
C ALA A 327 -4.09 -13.27 12.94
N ALA A 328 -3.87 -11.95 12.92
CA ALA A 328 -3.96 -11.08 14.08
C ALA A 328 -5.37 -11.07 14.70
N ALA A 329 -6.42 -11.07 13.87
CA ALA A 329 -7.80 -11.16 14.36
C ALA A 329 -8.09 -12.49 15.07
N VAL A 330 -7.50 -13.59 14.61
CA VAL A 330 -7.60 -14.90 15.29
C VAL A 330 -6.79 -14.90 16.59
N GLU A 331 -5.58 -14.35 16.58
CA GLU A 331 -4.69 -14.24 17.74
C GLU A 331 -5.33 -13.41 18.85
N ALA A 332 -5.83 -12.21 18.52
CA ALA A 332 -6.53 -11.31 19.43
C ALA A 332 -7.85 -11.89 19.98
N GLY A 333 -8.38 -12.96 19.36
CA GLY A 333 -9.63 -13.60 19.74
C GLY A 333 -10.89 -12.92 19.23
N ASP A 334 -10.74 -12.02 18.27
CA ASP A 334 -11.86 -11.45 17.52
C ASP A 334 -12.52 -12.50 16.61
N ALA A 335 -11.78 -13.53 16.21
CA ALA A 335 -12.26 -14.72 15.52
C ALA A 335 -11.62 -16.01 16.10
N ASP A 336 -12.24 -17.14 15.85
CA ASP A 336 -11.74 -18.47 16.20
C ASP A 336 -10.95 -19.11 15.06
N ALA A 337 -11.28 -18.76 13.81
CA ALA A 337 -10.57 -19.21 12.62
C ALA A 337 -10.60 -18.17 11.48
N GLY A 338 -9.59 -18.25 10.61
CA GLY A 338 -9.56 -17.58 9.32
C GLY A 338 -8.78 -18.40 8.31
N LEU A 339 -9.11 -18.29 7.02
CA LEU A 339 -8.36 -18.99 5.96
C LEU A 339 -7.16 -18.12 5.51
N GLY A 340 -5.97 -18.71 5.41
CA GLY A 340 -4.76 -17.98 5.06
C GLY A 340 -3.59 -18.89 4.69
N VAL A 341 -2.39 -18.29 4.62
CA VAL A 341 -1.14 -19.00 4.32
C VAL A 341 -0.45 -19.43 5.60
N TYR A 342 0.24 -20.57 5.57
CA TYR A 342 0.96 -21.13 6.73
C TYR A 342 1.89 -20.12 7.40
N SER A 343 2.67 -19.38 6.62
CA SER A 343 3.64 -18.40 7.13
C SER A 343 3.00 -17.31 7.99
N ALA A 344 1.77 -16.87 7.67
CA ALA A 344 1.06 -15.87 8.48
C ALA A 344 0.63 -16.45 9.84
N ALA A 345 0.24 -17.73 9.90
CA ALA A 345 -0.04 -18.41 11.16
C ALA A 345 1.23 -18.52 12.00
N THR A 346 2.35 -18.95 11.41
CA THR A 346 3.65 -19.04 12.10
C THR A 346 4.07 -17.71 12.69
N MET A 347 4.00 -16.62 11.92
CA MET A 347 4.37 -15.27 12.37
C MET A 347 3.57 -14.81 13.59
N MET A 348 2.28 -15.18 13.68
CA MET A 348 1.40 -14.84 14.80
C MET A 348 1.35 -15.92 15.89
N GLY A 349 2.15 -16.99 15.76
CA GLY A 349 2.17 -18.10 16.73
C GLY A 349 0.85 -18.88 16.82
N LEU A 350 0.12 -18.99 15.72
CA LEU A 350 -1.14 -19.75 15.62
C LEU A 350 -0.89 -21.20 15.20
N ASP A 351 -1.86 -22.08 15.51
CA ASP A 351 -1.90 -23.42 14.93
C ASP A 351 -2.52 -23.37 13.53
N PHE A 352 -2.22 -24.37 12.71
CA PHE A 352 -2.58 -24.37 11.30
C PHE A 352 -3.12 -25.73 10.86
N ILE A 353 -4.27 -25.73 10.18
CA ILE A 353 -4.85 -26.91 9.53
C ILE A 353 -4.69 -26.78 8.01
N PRO A 354 -3.80 -27.55 7.38
CA PRO A 354 -3.59 -27.51 5.93
C PRO A 354 -4.85 -27.88 5.14
N VAL A 355 -5.09 -27.14 4.05
CA VAL A 355 -6.21 -27.39 3.11
C VAL A 355 -5.68 -27.77 1.74
N CYS A 356 -4.76 -26.98 1.17
CA CYS A 356 -4.18 -27.27 -0.13
C CYS A 356 -2.81 -26.61 -0.33
N ASN A 357 -2.05 -27.13 -1.29
CA ASN A 357 -0.89 -26.44 -1.84
C ASN A 357 -1.34 -25.48 -2.93
N GLU A 358 -0.59 -24.39 -3.08
CA GLU A 358 -0.87 -23.34 -4.05
C GLU A 358 0.43 -22.89 -4.71
N GLU A 359 0.39 -22.69 -6.02
CA GLU A 359 1.50 -22.11 -6.77
C GLU A 359 1.42 -20.58 -6.72
N TYR A 360 2.48 -19.96 -6.22
CA TYR A 360 2.66 -18.52 -6.22
C TYR A 360 3.85 -18.17 -7.10
N ASP A 361 3.56 -17.59 -8.26
CA ASP A 361 4.54 -17.35 -9.32
C ASP A 361 4.57 -15.88 -9.74
N LEU A 362 5.57 -15.51 -10.55
CA LEU A 362 5.79 -14.16 -11.02
C LEU A 362 5.57 -14.10 -12.53
N ALA A 363 4.55 -13.37 -12.96
CA ALA A 363 4.38 -13.03 -14.37
C ALA A 363 5.22 -11.79 -14.69
N ILE A 364 6.12 -11.91 -15.67
CA ILE A 364 7.08 -10.87 -16.05
C ILE A 364 7.05 -10.72 -17.58
N PRO A 365 6.82 -9.52 -18.14
CA PRO A 365 7.00 -9.28 -19.57
C PRO A 365 8.41 -9.64 -20.02
N GLU A 366 8.52 -10.33 -21.15
CA GLU A 366 9.80 -10.81 -21.69
C GLU A 366 10.82 -9.67 -21.86
N GLU A 367 10.35 -8.49 -22.29
CA GLU A 367 11.17 -7.28 -22.44
C GLU A 367 11.86 -6.82 -21.15
N TYR A 368 11.35 -7.20 -19.97
CA TYR A 368 11.96 -6.84 -18.69
C TYR A 368 12.90 -7.90 -18.13
N MET A 369 12.85 -9.14 -18.64
CA MET A 369 13.68 -10.25 -18.14
C MET A 369 15.18 -9.95 -18.19
N ASP A 370 15.60 -9.17 -19.19
CA ASP A 370 17.01 -8.80 -19.37
C ASP A 370 17.44 -7.53 -18.60
N THR A 371 16.51 -6.84 -17.95
CA THR A 371 16.84 -5.65 -17.15
C THR A 371 17.60 -6.03 -15.89
N GLU A 372 18.57 -5.20 -15.51
CA GLU A 372 19.44 -5.45 -14.35
C GLU A 372 18.65 -5.57 -13.05
N ILE A 373 17.55 -4.81 -12.89
CA ILE A 373 16.72 -4.85 -11.69
C ILE A 373 15.94 -6.18 -11.56
N ILE A 374 15.46 -6.74 -12.68
CA ILE A 374 14.79 -8.05 -12.69
C ILE A 374 15.80 -9.17 -12.44
N LYS A 375 16.98 -9.09 -13.06
CA LYS A 375 18.07 -10.05 -12.81
C LYS A 375 18.47 -10.07 -11.34
N GLU A 376 18.68 -8.89 -10.73
CA GLU A 376 19.01 -8.81 -9.29
C GLU A 376 17.87 -9.32 -8.42
N PHE A 377 16.60 -9.06 -8.76
CA PHE A 377 15.47 -9.60 -8.03
C PHE A 377 15.37 -11.13 -8.11
N ILE A 378 15.59 -11.71 -9.30
CA ILE A 378 15.61 -13.17 -9.50
C ILE A 378 16.77 -13.80 -8.71
N GLU A 379 17.96 -13.20 -8.73
CA GLU A 379 19.09 -13.67 -7.93
C GLU A 379 18.83 -13.51 -6.42
N THR A 380 18.10 -12.48 -6.02
CA THR A 380 17.67 -12.27 -4.63
C THR A 380 16.77 -13.42 -4.16
N ILE A 381 15.73 -13.78 -4.91
CA ILE A 381 14.82 -14.89 -4.52
C ILE A 381 15.50 -16.27 -4.64
N LYS A 382 16.60 -16.40 -5.40
CA LYS A 382 17.41 -17.63 -5.46
C LYS A 382 18.45 -17.74 -4.35
N SER A 383 18.73 -16.64 -3.65
CA SER A 383 19.81 -16.56 -2.66
C SER A 383 19.57 -17.44 -1.44
N ASN A 384 20.66 -17.90 -0.81
CA ASN A 384 20.58 -18.69 0.43
C ASN A 384 19.96 -17.89 1.58
N GLU A 385 20.14 -16.58 1.60
CA GLU A 385 19.55 -15.71 2.61
C GLU A 385 18.03 -15.68 2.50
N PHE A 386 17.50 -15.57 1.29
CA PHE A 386 16.05 -15.63 1.06
C PHE A 386 15.50 -17.01 1.44
N LYS A 387 16.16 -18.10 1.02
CA LYS A 387 15.76 -19.47 1.37
C LYS A 387 15.74 -19.70 2.88
N ALA A 388 16.75 -19.23 3.60
CA ALA A 388 16.79 -19.32 5.05
C ALA A 388 15.60 -18.59 5.71
N LYS A 389 15.17 -17.45 5.16
CA LYS A 389 13.95 -16.77 5.63
C LYS A 389 12.68 -17.55 5.34
N LEU A 390 12.60 -18.25 4.22
CA LEU A 390 11.48 -19.16 3.93
C LEU A 390 11.46 -20.35 4.89
N ASP A 391 12.62 -20.91 5.22
CA ASP A 391 12.76 -21.99 6.21
C ASP A 391 12.30 -21.54 7.61
N GLU A 392 12.68 -20.33 8.04
CA GLU A 392 12.22 -19.73 9.30
C GLU A 392 10.69 -19.60 9.38
N LEU A 393 10.03 -19.24 8.27
CA LEU A 393 8.58 -19.10 8.20
C LEU A 393 7.84 -20.43 8.05
N GLY A 394 8.48 -21.38 7.38
CA GLY A 394 7.90 -22.67 7.00
C GLY A 394 6.76 -22.58 6.00
N GLY A 395 6.31 -23.75 5.52
CA GLY A 395 5.15 -23.86 4.63
C GLY A 395 5.39 -23.39 3.20
N TYR A 396 6.66 -23.26 2.79
CA TYR A 396 7.08 -22.96 1.43
C TYR A 396 7.93 -24.09 0.84
N ASP A 397 7.71 -24.39 -0.43
CA ASP A 397 8.62 -25.17 -1.26
C ASP A 397 9.20 -24.26 -2.35
N TYR A 398 10.52 -24.09 -2.31
CA TYR A 398 11.30 -23.19 -3.16
C TYR A 398 12.25 -23.95 -4.10
N SER A 399 11.98 -25.25 -4.33
CA SER A 399 12.88 -26.14 -5.11
C SER A 399 13.14 -25.62 -6.53
N ASP A 400 12.14 -25.01 -7.15
CA ASP A 400 12.20 -24.45 -8.51
C ASP A 400 12.25 -22.90 -8.53
N THR A 401 12.46 -22.22 -7.40
CA THR A 401 12.43 -20.74 -7.33
C THR A 401 13.40 -20.10 -8.33
N GLY A 402 12.88 -19.14 -9.10
CA GLY A 402 13.62 -18.39 -10.12
C GLY A 402 13.70 -19.09 -11.48
N ARG A 403 13.15 -20.31 -11.62
CA ARG A 403 13.09 -21.02 -12.91
C ARG A 403 11.98 -20.44 -13.78
N ILE A 404 12.27 -20.24 -15.08
CA ILE A 404 11.24 -19.93 -16.08
C ILE A 404 10.46 -21.22 -16.37
N ILE A 405 9.18 -21.24 -16.03
CA ILE A 405 8.29 -22.40 -16.22
C ILE A 405 7.39 -22.26 -17.45
N TYR A 406 7.25 -21.04 -17.98
CA TYR A 406 6.60 -20.78 -19.26
C TYR A 406 7.19 -19.54 -19.92
N GLN A 407 7.42 -19.63 -21.23
CA GLN A 407 7.79 -18.51 -22.09
C GLN A 407 7.02 -18.66 -23.40
N ARG A 408 6.26 -17.62 -23.77
CA ARG A 408 5.54 -17.61 -25.04
C ARG A 408 6.55 -17.32 -26.16
N SER A 409 6.73 -18.29 -27.05
CA SER A 409 7.56 -18.17 -28.27
C SER A 409 6.96 -17.24 -29.30
#